data_AF-A0A1E5VGW2-F1
#
_entry.id   AF-A0A1E5VGW2-F1
#
_cell.length_a   1.000
_cell.length_b   1.000
_cell.length_c   1.000
_cell.angle_alpha   90.00
_cell.angle_beta   90.00
_cell.angle_gamma   90.00
#
_symmetry.space_group_name_H-M   'P 1'
#
loop_
_entity.id
_entity.type
_entity.pdbx_description
1 polymer ?
#
loop_
_entity_poly.entity_id
_entity_poly.type
_entity_poly.pdbx_seq_one_letter_code
_entity_poly.pdbx_strand_id
1 'polypeptide(L)'
;LKFLLEFTAGVRQGGNAERPGQVQGGRAQRAPGRRRVAPFQPWDRVYDYALYNDLGNPDLRKDLARPVLGGSEEYPYPRRAKTGRPAAKRGQRPARAPLEEEIYVPGDERVGYSSIPAPTLPPSGGHFSSLADVYNIFGLDDLGRVPEAKGIINSNAPFPVAHRVISVVNPTKWRKDEEFARQMIAGANPVCIKRVTKFPLTSGLDRSVYGDQDSKITRDHVEKNMGGMTVQQCTNELPGEEEKAEISQRKVSPLPENEQLGAVSTVHTPPDTQDITAGRFSAWELPKAHAAANDTVETNFVTHWLNTHASMEPIVIAANRRLSVLHPIHRLLKPHFRKTLHVKSGCAPEEFLKVPSTSLVSVLHDAVARQIVVGSDDRRKNGSIFRCVHEDTYFPSKYNMEMSSKVYKAWNFTELALPNDLIKRGLATGDPKYPEKLELLIKDYPYAVDGLELWAAIKKWVTDYCAIYYADDGVVARDSELQGWWSEVRNVGHGDLRDAPFGQYDYQGFVPNGPSLATSPVLDAGAEVTESEFLGSITFQ
;
A
#
# COMPACT_ATOMS: atom_id res chain seq x y z
N LEU A 1 -9.57 4.69 -12.87
CA LEU A 1 -9.84 3.29 -13.29
C LEU A 1 -11.21 2.81 -12.86
N LYS A 2 -11.56 2.80 -11.56
CA LYS A 2 -12.93 2.56 -11.08
C LYS A 2 -13.95 3.50 -11.74
N PHE A 3 -13.55 4.77 -11.90
CA PHE A 3 -14.34 5.77 -12.62
C PHE A 3 -14.76 5.34 -14.05
N LEU A 4 -13.89 4.63 -14.78
CA LEU A 4 -14.18 4.13 -16.12
C LEU A 4 -15.15 2.96 -16.15
N LEU A 5 -15.32 2.29 -15.00
CA LEU A 5 -16.21 1.15 -14.80
C LEU A 5 -17.52 1.55 -14.08
N GLU A 6 -17.51 2.61 -13.27
CA GLU A 6 -18.72 3.20 -12.64
C GLU A 6 -19.51 4.10 -13.59
N PHE A 7 -18.91 4.52 -14.72
CA PHE A 7 -19.61 5.26 -15.77
C PHE A 7 -20.74 4.45 -16.44
N THR A 8 -20.82 3.13 -16.17
CA THR A 8 -21.86 2.25 -16.71
C THR A 8 -23.23 2.39 -16.02
N ALA A 9 -23.48 3.48 -15.30
CA ALA A 9 -24.76 3.77 -14.69
C ALA A 9 -24.93 5.29 -14.49
N GLY A 10 -25.20 6.03 -15.57
CA GLY A 10 -25.81 7.37 -15.40
C GLY A 10 -25.43 8.48 -16.37
N VAL A 11 -25.37 8.23 -17.68
CA VAL A 11 -25.37 9.34 -18.66
C VAL A 11 -26.68 9.35 -19.44
N ARG A 12 -27.45 10.43 -19.23
CA ARG A 12 -28.66 10.76 -20.00
C ARG A 12 -28.27 11.36 -21.37
N GLN A 13 -29.12 11.07 -22.34
CA GLN A 13 -29.05 11.45 -23.75
C GLN A 13 -28.78 12.94 -24.00
N GLY A 14 -27.96 13.20 -25.01
CA GLY A 14 -27.96 14.48 -25.74
C GLY A 14 -26.65 14.77 -26.47
N GLY A 15 -26.61 14.54 -27.78
CA GLY A 15 -25.59 15.11 -28.66
C GLY A 15 -25.15 14.20 -29.80
N ASN A 16 -25.44 14.60 -31.04
CA ASN A 16 -24.96 13.95 -32.26
C ASN A 16 -23.43 13.85 -32.26
N ALA A 17 -22.89 12.64 -32.24
CA ALA A 17 -21.48 12.37 -32.43
C ALA A 17 -21.13 12.32 -33.92
N GLU A 18 -20.22 13.18 -34.36
CA GLU A 18 -19.51 12.99 -35.62
C GLU A 18 -18.65 11.73 -35.55
N ARG A 19 -18.76 10.87 -36.58
CA ARG A 19 -17.96 9.65 -36.71
C ARG A 19 -16.51 10.03 -37.06
N PRO A 20 -15.49 9.67 -36.25
CA PRO A 20 -14.12 9.73 -36.72
C PRO A 20 -13.94 8.67 -37.80
N GLY A 21 -13.55 9.10 -39.00
CA GLY A 21 -13.27 8.22 -40.12
C GLY A 21 -12.28 7.11 -39.74
N GLN A 22 -12.59 5.88 -40.13
CA GLN A 22 -11.69 4.74 -40.03
C GLN A 22 -10.42 5.00 -40.86
N VAL A 23 -9.37 5.51 -40.22
CA VAL A 23 -8.01 5.38 -40.76
C VAL A 23 -7.55 3.94 -40.49
N GLN A 24 -8.03 3.00 -41.31
CA GLN A 24 -7.44 1.66 -41.46
C GLN A 24 -6.21 1.77 -42.37
N GLY A 25 -5.15 2.42 -41.90
CA GLY A 25 -3.92 2.56 -42.67
C GLY A 25 -2.75 2.82 -41.74
N GLY A 26 -2.03 1.77 -41.36
CA GLY A 26 -0.78 1.85 -40.57
C GLY A 26 -0.86 1.49 -39.09
N ARG A 27 -1.88 0.73 -38.63
CA ARG A 27 -1.89 0.21 -37.25
C ARG A 27 -1.06 -1.06 -37.15
N ALA A 28 0.22 -0.92 -36.81
CA ALA A 28 1.03 -2.03 -36.35
C ALA A 28 0.38 -2.61 -35.07
N GLN A 29 -0.32 -3.74 -35.20
CA GLN A 29 -0.57 -4.60 -34.05
C GLN A 29 0.81 -4.86 -33.42
N ARG A 30 1.02 -4.42 -32.17
CA ARG A 30 2.15 -4.91 -31.37
C ARG A 30 1.89 -6.39 -31.18
N ALA A 31 2.47 -7.20 -32.06
CA ALA A 31 2.28 -8.64 -32.08
C ALA A 31 2.54 -9.21 -30.68
N PRO A 32 1.74 -10.19 -30.19
CA PRO A 32 2.08 -10.92 -28.98
C PRO A 32 3.50 -11.46 -29.17
N GLY A 33 4.42 -11.01 -28.31
CA GLY A 33 5.84 -11.30 -28.47
C GLY A 33 6.05 -12.79 -28.65
N ARG A 34 6.56 -13.20 -29.83
CA ARG A 34 7.14 -14.54 -30.00
C ARG A 34 8.09 -14.78 -28.83
N ARG A 35 8.06 -15.98 -28.23
CA ARG A 35 9.01 -16.39 -27.17
C ARG A 35 10.44 -16.18 -27.69
N ARG A 36 11.00 -15.01 -27.40
CA ARG A 36 12.39 -14.69 -27.71
C ARG A 36 13.20 -15.37 -26.60
N VAL A 37 14.08 -16.28 -27.00
CA VAL A 37 14.97 -17.02 -26.08
C VAL A 37 16.12 -16.12 -25.59
N ALA A 38 16.43 -15.06 -26.34
CA ALA A 38 17.48 -14.09 -25.99
C ALA A 38 16.98 -13.00 -25.01
N PRO A 39 17.85 -12.49 -24.11
CA PRO A 39 17.54 -11.38 -23.22
C PRO A 39 17.08 -10.12 -23.96
N PHE A 40 16.18 -9.36 -23.33
CA PHE A 40 15.72 -8.08 -23.86
C PHE A 40 16.85 -7.05 -23.87
N GLN A 41 16.88 -6.23 -24.91
CA GLN A 41 17.89 -5.21 -25.15
C GLN A 41 17.41 -3.83 -24.70
N PRO A 42 18.29 -2.86 -24.39
CA PRO A 42 17.89 -1.54 -23.88
C PRO A 42 16.90 -0.76 -24.76
N TRP A 43 16.95 -0.96 -26.09
CA TRP A 43 16.05 -0.35 -27.06
C TRP A 43 14.73 -1.11 -27.28
N ASP A 44 14.58 -2.31 -26.71
CA ASP A 44 13.35 -3.08 -26.83
C ASP A 44 12.20 -2.36 -26.09
N ARG A 45 11.00 -2.37 -26.68
CA ARG A 45 9.77 -1.78 -26.12
C ARG A 45 8.75 -2.86 -25.75
N VAL A 46 9.22 -3.93 -25.12
CA VAL A 46 8.46 -5.14 -24.82
C VAL A 46 7.87 -5.05 -23.42
N TYR A 47 6.54 -4.97 -23.36
CA TYR A 47 5.77 -5.07 -22.13
C TYR A 47 5.24 -6.50 -22.00
N ASP A 48 5.62 -7.21 -20.94
CA ASP A 48 5.20 -8.59 -20.67
C ASP A 48 5.29 -8.86 -19.16
N TYR A 49 4.63 -9.91 -18.69
CA TYR A 49 4.51 -10.23 -17.26
C TYR A 49 5.54 -11.28 -16.83
N ALA A 50 5.90 -11.21 -15.56
CA ALA A 50 6.57 -12.28 -14.85
C ALA A 50 6.26 -12.24 -13.35
N LEU A 51 6.57 -13.33 -12.65
CA LEU A 51 6.45 -13.44 -11.20
C LEU A 51 7.58 -12.69 -10.50
N TYR A 52 7.44 -12.41 -9.20
CA TYR A 52 8.54 -11.94 -8.36
C TYR A 52 9.44 -13.12 -7.97
N ASN A 53 10.20 -13.59 -8.96
CA ASN A 53 11.15 -14.68 -8.86
C ASN A 53 12.61 -14.22 -8.95
N ASP A 54 12.84 -12.91 -8.89
CA ASP A 54 14.16 -12.26 -9.02
C ASP A 54 14.60 -11.50 -7.76
N LEU A 55 13.95 -11.76 -6.63
CA LEU A 55 14.28 -11.17 -5.33
C LEU A 55 15.46 -11.87 -4.63
N GLY A 56 15.53 -13.21 -4.71
CA GLY A 56 16.60 -14.00 -4.08
C GLY A 56 17.88 -14.11 -4.91
N ASN A 57 18.99 -14.51 -4.28
CA ASN A 57 20.28 -14.78 -4.94
C ASN A 57 20.93 -16.11 -4.50
N PRO A 58 20.29 -17.27 -4.76
CA PRO A 58 20.76 -18.58 -4.27
C PRO A 58 22.06 -19.07 -4.93
N ASP A 59 22.43 -18.53 -6.10
CA ASP A 59 23.69 -18.83 -6.77
C ASP A 59 24.89 -18.23 -6.03
N LEU A 60 24.69 -17.10 -5.35
CA LEU A 60 25.71 -16.45 -4.50
C LEU A 60 25.84 -17.17 -3.16
N ARG A 61 24.74 -17.30 -2.41
CA ARG A 61 24.68 -18.06 -1.15
C ARG A 61 23.29 -18.67 -0.92
N LYS A 62 23.24 -19.85 -0.29
CA LYS A 62 21.98 -20.59 -0.07
C LYS A 62 20.98 -19.84 0.81
N ASP A 63 21.45 -19.09 1.81
CA ASP A 63 20.63 -18.28 2.73
C ASP A 63 19.94 -17.08 2.05
N LEU A 64 20.34 -16.75 0.82
CA LEU A 64 19.73 -15.70 0.00
C LEU A 64 18.58 -16.20 -0.88
N ALA A 65 18.18 -17.47 -0.74
CA ALA A 65 16.97 -17.96 -1.38
C ALA A 65 15.74 -17.27 -0.77
N ARG A 66 14.81 -16.82 -1.62
CA ARG A 66 13.49 -16.27 -1.25
C ARG A 66 12.40 -17.02 -2.01
N PRO A 67 11.18 -17.18 -1.49
CA PRO A 67 10.09 -17.79 -2.25
C PRO A 67 9.77 -16.96 -3.50
N VAL A 68 9.17 -17.62 -4.50
CA VAL A 68 8.61 -16.90 -5.64
C VAL A 68 7.27 -16.34 -5.21
N LEU A 69 7.07 -15.03 -5.40
CA LEU A 69 5.77 -14.41 -5.15
C LEU A 69 4.99 -14.27 -6.46
N GLY A 70 3.76 -14.76 -6.45
CA GLY A 70 2.84 -14.85 -7.57
C GLY A 70 2.78 -16.25 -8.19
N GLY A 71 1.62 -16.63 -8.72
CA GLY A 71 1.39 -17.89 -9.43
C GLY A 71 1.20 -19.10 -8.50
N SER A 72 0.95 -18.88 -7.21
CA SER A 72 0.65 -19.94 -6.23
C SER A 72 -0.38 -19.45 -5.21
N GLU A 73 -1.14 -20.38 -4.62
CA GLU A 73 -2.06 -20.08 -3.51
C GLU A 73 -1.32 -19.74 -2.21
N GLU A 74 -0.10 -20.28 -2.04
CA GLU A 74 0.69 -20.03 -0.84
C GLU A 74 1.19 -18.58 -0.81
N TYR A 75 1.71 -18.09 -1.95
CA TYR A 75 2.23 -16.73 -2.13
C TYR A 75 1.62 -16.06 -3.37
N PRO A 76 0.33 -15.66 -3.34
CA PRO A 76 -0.27 -14.91 -4.43
C PRO A 76 0.31 -13.51 -4.49
N TYR A 77 0.47 -12.93 -5.68
CA TYR A 77 1.04 -11.60 -5.83
C TYR A 77 0.73 -10.97 -7.20
N PRO A 78 0.70 -9.63 -7.30
CA PRO A 78 0.68 -8.95 -8.60
C PRO A 78 1.86 -9.40 -9.49
N ARG A 79 1.66 -9.36 -10.81
CA ARG A 79 2.74 -9.60 -11.77
C ARG A 79 3.60 -8.35 -11.92
N ARG A 80 4.90 -8.58 -12.17
CA ARG A 80 5.87 -7.52 -12.51
C ARG A 80 6.22 -7.50 -13.99
N ALA A 81 6.95 -6.47 -14.42
CA ALA A 81 7.50 -6.37 -15.76
C ALA A 81 8.58 -7.42 -16.01
N LYS A 82 8.44 -8.17 -17.11
CA LYS A 82 9.40 -9.19 -17.54
C LYS A 82 10.70 -8.56 -18.00
N THR A 83 11.81 -9.13 -17.53
CA THR A 83 13.16 -8.62 -17.78
C THR A 83 13.92 -9.42 -18.84
N GLY A 84 13.42 -10.59 -19.25
CA GLY A 84 14.06 -11.45 -20.26
C GLY A 84 15.34 -12.15 -19.79
N ARG A 85 15.74 -12.02 -18.52
CA ARG A 85 16.95 -12.67 -17.98
C ARG A 85 16.81 -14.20 -17.93
N PRO A 86 17.88 -14.96 -18.21
CA PRO A 86 17.88 -16.42 -18.13
C PRO A 86 17.73 -16.89 -16.68
N ALA A 87 17.35 -18.16 -16.51
CA ALA A 87 17.30 -18.79 -15.20
C ALA A 87 18.70 -18.92 -14.55
N ALA A 88 18.76 -18.77 -13.24
CA ALA A 88 19.83 -19.09 -12.32
C ALA A 88 20.22 -20.56 -12.46
N LYS A 89 21.47 -20.87 -12.09
CA LYS A 89 22.00 -22.23 -12.20
C LYS A 89 21.44 -23.14 -11.10
N ARG A 90 21.24 -22.60 -9.89
CA ARG A 90 20.62 -23.28 -8.75
C ARG A 90 19.16 -22.85 -8.57
N GLY A 91 18.30 -23.40 -9.43
CA GLY A 91 16.85 -23.23 -9.37
C GLY A 91 16.25 -22.64 -10.65
N GLN A 92 15.05 -23.08 -11.04
CA GLN A 92 14.32 -22.61 -12.21
C GLN A 92 13.79 -21.16 -12.05
N ARG A 93 14.66 -20.19 -11.76
CA ARG A 93 14.33 -18.80 -11.39
C ARG A 93 15.25 -17.85 -12.11
N PRO A 94 14.86 -16.66 -12.60
CA PRO A 94 15.78 -15.74 -13.26
C PRO A 94 17.00 -15.42 -12.40
N ALA A 95 18.20 -15.43 -12.99
CA ALA A 95 19.39 -14.96 -12.31
C ALA A 95 19.20 -13.49 -11.89
N ARG A 96 19.64 -13.18 -10.67
CA ARG A 96 19.69 -11.79 -10.20
C ARG A 96 20.71 -11.03 -11.05
N ALA A 97 20.38 -9.82 -11.49
CA ALA A 97 21.30 -9.06 -12.34
C ALA A 97 22.58 -8.69 -11.55
N PRO A 98 23.78 -8.84 -12.17
CA PRO A 98 25.00 -8.20 -11.72
C PRO A 98 24.80 -6.71 -11.44
N LEU A 99 25.67 -6.13 -10.64
CA LEU A 99 25.53 -4.76 -10.14
C LEU A 99 25.79 -3.71 -11.20
N GLU A 100 26.63 -4.09 -12.14
CA GLU A 100 27.09 -3.33 -13.27
C GLU A 100 26.08 -3.39 -14.44
N GLU A 101 25.10 -4.30 -14.37
CA GLU A 101 24.11 -4.51 -15.42
C GLU A 101 22.78 -3.82 -15.11
N GLU A 102 22.30 -3.02 -16.06
CA GLU A 102 20.98 -2.42 -15.98
C GLU A 102 19.87 -3.46 -16.12
N ILE A 103 18.85 -3.34 -15.28
CA ILE A 103 17.64 -4.15 -15.41
C ILE A 103 16.87 -3.68 -16.63
N TYR A 104 16.46 -4.61 -17.49
CA TYR A 104 15.59 -4.28 -18.59
C TYR A 104 14.28 -3.66 -18.09
N VAL A 105 13.96 -2.50 -18.66
CA VAL A 105 12.62 -1.91 -18.71
C VAL A 105 12.36 -1.49 -20.16
N PRO A 106 11.08 -1.46 -20.59
CA PRO A 106 10.72 -0.96 -21.90
C PRO A 106 11.35 0.41 -22.16
N GLY A 107 11.94 0.61 -23.33
CA GLY A 107 12.70 1.84 -23.64
C GLY A 107 11.93 3.15 -23.40
N ASP A 108 10.61 3.15 -23.60
CA ASP A 108 9.75 4.32 -23.35
C ASP A 108 9.63 4.72 -21.88
N GLU A 109 9.96 3.81 -20.95
CA GLU A 109 9.89 4.02 -19.50
C GLU A 109 11.24 4.50 -18.94
N ARG A 110 12.28 4.63 -19.78
CA ARG A 110 13.58 5.18 -19.40
C ARG A 110 13.52 6.72 -19.44
N VAL A 111 13.73 7.35 -18.30
CA VAL A 111 13.84 8.81 -18.14
C VAL A 111 15.19 9.18 -17.52
N GLY A 112 15.85 10.23 -18.01
CA GLY A 112 17.11 10.71 -17.45
C GLY A 112 16.93 11.43 -16.10
N TYR A 113 17.93 11.35 -15.22
CA TYR A 113 17.96 12.08 -13.94
C TYR A 113 19.38 12.57 -13.61
N SER A 114 19.49 13.68 -12.87
CA SER A 114 20.73 14.18 -12.27
C SER A 114 20.93 13.59 -10.88
N SER A 115 22.08 12.96 -10.60
CA SER A 115 22.36 12.35 -9.30
C SER A 115 22.26 13.39 -8.17
N ILE A 116 21.63 13.00 -7.06
CA ILE A 116 21.71 13.72 -5.79
C ILE A 116 22.62 12.86 -4.90
N PRO A 117 23.81 13.34 -4.51
CA PRO A 117 24.66 12.60 -3.59
C PRO A 117 23.94 12.49 -2.25
N ALA A 118 23.84 11.27 -1.73
CA ALA A 118 23.16 11.04 -0.48
C ALA A 118 24.15 11.02 0.70
N PRO A 119 23.71 11.34 1.93
CA PRO A 119 24.64 11.58 3.03
C PRO A 119 25.18 10.31 3.68
N THR A 120 26.41 10.36 4.18
CA THR A 120 27.02 9.24 4.89
C THR A 120 26.65 9.29 6.37
N LEU A 121 26.16 8.17 6.93
CA LEU A 121 26.02 8.04 8.38
C LEU A 121 27.40 8.08 9.04
N PRO A 122 27.59 8.85 10.13
CA PRO A 122 28.83 8.79 10.90
C PRO A 122 29.03 7.38 11.47
N PRO A 123 30.28 6.91 11.64
CA PRO A 123 30.56 5.62 12.26
C PRO A 123 29.97 5.60 13.68
N SER A 124 28.91 4.82 13.88
CA SER A 124 28.37 4.52 15.21
C SER A 124 28.85 3.14 15.62
N GLY A 125 29.07 2.91 16.92
CA GLY A 125 29.44 1.59 17.48
C GLY A 125 28.29 0.57 17.43
N GLY A 126 27.44 0.62 16.42
CA GLY A 126 26.26 -0.23 16.24
C GLY A 126 25.03 0.16 17.08
N HIS A 127 25.11 1.21 17.89
CA HIS A 127 24.00 1.73 18.70
C HIS A 127 24.17 3.22 19.02
N PHE A 128 23.07 3.88 19.38
CA PHE A 128 23.09 5.21 19.99
C PHE A 128 23.08 5.06 21.52
N SER A 129 23.91 5.83 22.21
CA SER A 129 24.00 5.82 23.68
C SER A 129 23.13 6.91 24.30
N SER A 130 22.73 7.91 23.53
CA SER A 130 21.92 9.03 23.97
C SER A 130 21.05 9.62 22.85
N LEU A 131 20.03 10.41 23.21
CA LEU A 131 19.29 11.22 22.23
C LEU A 131 20.18 12.29 21.58
N ALA A 132 21.21 12.78 22.27
CA ALA A 132 22.18 13.71 21.70
C ALA A 132 22.90 13.10 20.50
N ASP A 133 23.27 11.81 20.56
CA ASP A 133 23.88 11.11 19.42
C ASP A 133 22.95 11.10 18.20
N VAL A 134 21.63 10.98 18.42
CA VAL A 134 20.62 11.03 17.36
C VAL A 134 20.44 12.45 16.82
N TYR A 135 20.36 13.46 17.70
CA TYR A 135 20.22 14.87 17.32
C TYR A 135 21.42 15.41 16.54
N ASN A 136 22.64 14.97 16.89
CA ASN A 136 23.87 15.32 16.21
C ASN A 136 23.86 14.94 14.72
N ILE A 137 23.15 13.85 14.34
CA ILE A 137 23.00 13.44 12.94
C ILE A 137 22.26 14.49 12.10
N PHE A 138 21.41 15.28 12.73
CA PHE A 138 20.66 16.39 12.11
C PHE A 138 21.33 17.75 12.33
N GLY A 139 22.51 17.79 12.98
CA GLY A 139 23.20 19.02 13.35
C GLY A 139 22.52 19.83 14.45
N LEU A 140 21.73 19.17 15.31
CA LEU A 140 21.05 19.77 16.46
C LEU A 140 21.91 19.64 17.73
N ASP A 141 21.72 20.52 18.72
CA ASP A 141 22.37 20.42 20.04
C ASP A 141 21.82 19.22 20.86
N ASP A 142 22.41 18.96 22.04
CA ASP A 142 22.00 17.85 22.92
C ASP A 142 20.53 17.94 23.40
N LEU A 143 19.92 19.12 23.25
CA LEU A 143 18.52 19.39 23.55
C LEU A 143 17.62 19.39 22.30
N GLY A 144 18.16 19.11 21.11
CA GLY A 144 17.43 19.05 19.84
C GLY A 144 17.16 20.41 19.20
N ARG A 145 17.88 21.47 19.60
CA ARG A 145 17.73 22.84 19.10
C ARG A 145 18.78 23.14 18.04
N VAL A 146 18.49 24.11 17.17
CA VAL A 146 19.47 24.62 16.20
C VAL A 146 20.45 25.55 16.95
N PRO A 147 21.77 25.34 16.87
CA PRO A 147 22.75 26.19 17.55
C PRO A 147 22.68 27.65 17.05
N GLU A 148 22.56 28.62 17.97
CA GLU A 148 22.42 30.06 17.67
C GLU A 148 23.59 30.64 16.85
N ALA A 149 24.79 30.03 16.92
CA ALA A 149 26.01 30.53 16.29
C ALA A 149 26.08 30.37 14.75
N LYS A 150 25.06 29.79 14.11
CA LYS A 150 25.01 29.65 12.64
C LYS A 150 23.59 29.90 12.15
N GLY A 151 23.27 31.15 11.80
CA GLY A 151 22.04 31.53 11.06
C GLY A 151 21.89 30.88 9.67
N ILE A 152 22.60 29.79 9.43
CA ILE A 152 22.59 28.91 8.28
C ILE A 152 22.51 27.50 8.89
N ILE A 153 21.45 26.75 8.57
CA ILE A 153 21.34 25.30 8.83
C ILE A 153 22.71 24.69 8.57
N ASN A 154 23.36 24.10 9.57
CA ASN A 154 24.75 23.67 9.52
C ASN A 154 24.97 22.87 8.21
N SER A 155 25.62 23.47 7.21
CA SER A 155 25.73 22.93 5.84
C SER A 155 26.50 21.61 5.76
N ASN A 156 27.06 21.16 6.89
CA ASN A 156 27.84 19.95 7.06
C ASN A 156 27.13 18.88 7.91
N ALA A 157 25.86 19.08 8.28
CA ALA A 157 25.08 18.05 8.97
C ALA A 157 24.83 16.85 8.03
N PRO A 158 24.95 15.61 8.52
CA PRO A 158 24.67 14.44 7.71
C PRO A 158 23.24 14.44 7.15
N PHE A 159 22.20 14.83 7.90
CA PHE A 159 20.83 14.80 7.39
C PHE A 159 20.07 16.10 7.62
N PRO A 160 19.09 16.44 6.76
CA PRO A 160 18.19 17.56 7.00
C PRO A 160 17.29 17.29 8.21
N VAL A 161 16.97 18.33 8.97
CA VAL A 161 16.10 18.24 10.14
C VAL A 161 14.69 17.79 9.75
N ALA A 162 14.14 16.82 10.48
CA ALA A 162 12.78 16.33 10.29
C ALA A 162 11.74 17.29 10.91
N HIS A 163 11.59 18.48 10.31
CA HIS A 163 10.83 19.62 10.86
C HIS A 163 9.38 19.36 11.27
N ARG A 164 8.73 18.32 10.73
CA ARG A 164 7.35 17.94 11.07
C ARG A 164 7.23 17.25 12.44
N VAL A 165 8.31 16.64 12.93
CA VAL A 165 8.34 15.79 14.13
C VAL A 165 9.29 16.35 15.17
N ILE A 166 10.43 16.90 14.73
CA ILE A 166 11.41 17.60 15.57
C ILE A 166 11.48 19.05 15.10
N SER A 167 11.19 19.99 15.99
CA SER A 167 11.30 21.43 15.70
C SER A 167 12.19 22.11 16.73
N VAL A 168 12.82 23.22 16.33
CA VAL A 168 13.64 24.06 17.20
C VAL A 168 12.86 24.52 18.44
N VAL A 169 11.55 24.72 18.28
CA VAL A 169 10.65 25.20 19.34
C VAL A 169 10.19 24.06 20.26
N ASN A 170 10.12 22.82 19.76
CA ASN A 170 9.66 21.67 20.55
C ASN A 170 10.32 20.37 20.08
N PRO A 171 11.54 20.07 20.58
CA PRO A 171 12.32 18.90 20.16
C PRO A 171 11.82 17.58 20.75
N THR A 172 10.99 17.63 21.79
CA THR A 172 10.42 16.45 22.46
C THR A 172 8.96 16.18 22.10
N LYS A 173 8.35 16.95 21.18
CA LYS A 173 6.94 16.82 20.79
C LYS A 173 6.57 15.39 20.37
N TRP A 174 7.45 14.72 19.65
CA TRP A 174 7.26 13.34 19.18
C TRP A 174 7.05 12.31 20.30
N ARG A 175 7.49 12.62 21.52
CA ARG A 175 7.32 11.76 22.69
C ARG A 175 5.91 11.79 23.25
N LYS A 176 5.13 12.83 22.93
CA LYS A 176 3.79 13.05 23.46
C LYS A 176 2.78 12.05 22.88
N ASP A 177 1.83 11.63 23.70
CA ASP A 177 0.76 10.72 23.27
C ASP A 177 -0.15 11.36 22.22
N GLU A 178 -0.36 12.68 22.30
CA GLU A 178 -1.13 13.42 21.32
C GLU A 178 -0.48 13.40 19.93
N GLU A 179 0.86 13.53 19.86
CA GLU A 179 1.57 13.47 18.57
C GLU A 179 1.62 12.05 18.02
N PHE A 180 1.76 11.04 18.89
CA PHE A 180 1.66 9.63 18.50
C PHE A 180 0.28 9.32 17.89
N ALA A 181 -0.82 9.74 18.53
CA ALA A 181 -2.17 9.57 18.02
C ALA A 181 -2.44 10.40 16.76
N ARG A 182 -1.99 11.66 16.71
CA ARG A 182 -2.16 12.54 15.53
C ARG A 182 -1.53 11.95 14.27
N GLN A 183 -0.40 11.24 14.39
CA GLN A 183 0.23 10.59 13.26
C GLN A 183 -0.63 9.49 12.61
N MET A 184 -1.56 8.88 13.36
CA MET A 184 -2.49 7.89 12.80
C MET A 184 -3.52 8.49 11.81
N ILE A 185 -3.71 9.81 11.84
CA ILE A 185 -4.66 10.53 10.97
C ILE A 185 -3.99 11.57 10.05
N ALA A 186 -2.76 11.97 10.35
CA ALA A 186 -2.04 13.02 9.62
C ALA A 186 -0.51 12.83 9.62
N GLY A 187 -0.05 11.59 9.80
CA GLY A 187 1.35 11.17 9.73
C GLY A 187 1.70 10.51 8.40
N ALA A 188 2.70 9.64 8.42
CA ALA A 188 3.16 8.91 7.22
C ALA A 188 2.21 7.78 6.78
N ASN A 189 1.41 7.24 7.72
CA ASN A 189 0.47 6.16 7.45
C ASN A 189 -0.94 6.47 7.99
N PRO A 190 -1.62 7.47 7.42
CA PRO A 190 -2.89 7.92 7.95
C PRO A 190 -4.06 7.03 7.50
N VAL A 191 -3.85 5.75 7.19
CA VAL A 191 -4.88 4.88 6.55
C VAL A 191 -5.16 3.58 7.31
N CYS A 192 -4.43 3.29 8.39
CA CYS A 192 -4.60 2.01 9.11
C CYS A 192 -5.56 2.08 10.29
N ILE A 193 -5.83 3.27 10.85
CA ILE A 193 -6.75 3.42 11.99
C ILE A 193 -8.17 2.96 11.61
N LYS A 194 -8.83 2.26 12.53
CA LYS A 194 -10.20 1.71 12.38
C LYS A 194 -11.03 2.02 13.61
N ARG A 195 -12.34 2.17 13.40
CA ARG A 195 -13.30 2.29 14.50
C ARG A 195 -13.44 0.95 15.23
N VAL A 196 -13.37 0.98 16.55
CA VAL A 196 -13.76 -0.15 17.41
C VAL A 196 -15.25 -0.05 17.71
N THR A 197 -16.01 -1.10 17.38
CA THR A 197 -17.47 -1.16 17.59
C THR A 197 -17.89 -2.19 18.63
N LYS A 198 -16.97 -3.05 19.08
CA LYS A 198 -17.22 -4.08 20.10
C LYS A 198 -16.04 -4.21 21.05
N PHE A 199 -16.33 -4.49 22.32
CA PHE A 199 -15.34 -4.65 23.38
C PHE A 199 -15.71 -5.79 24.34
N PRO A 200 -14.79 -6.72 24.69
CA PRO A 200 -13.34 -6.67 24.46
C PRO A 200 -12.94 -6.91 23.00
N LEU A 201 -11.71 -6.50 22.66
CA LEU A 201 -11.15 -6.75 21.33
C LEU A 201 -11.01 -8.25 21.08
N THR A 202 -11.37 -8.69 19.88
CA THR A 202 -11.32 -10.09 19.47
C THR A 202 -10.25 -10.34 18.41
N SER A 203 -9.89 -11.61 18.21
CA SER A 203 -8.99 -12.07 17.15
C SER A 203 -9.66 -13.18 16.36
N GLY A 204 -9.51 -13.15 15.04
CA GLY A 204 -9.97 -14.20 14.13
C GLY A 204 -8.99 -15.36 13.96
N LEU A 205 -7.81 -15.29 14.61
CA LEU A 205 -6.75 -16.28 14.48
C LEU A 205 -7.15 -17.63 15.09
N ASP A 206 -6.64 -18.70 14.48
CA ASP A 206 -6.89 -20.07 14.93
C ASP A 206 -6.25 -20.33 16.30
N ARG A 207 -7.10 -20.48 17.32
CA ARG A 207 -6.68 -20.75 18.71
C ARG A 207 -5.91 -22.06 18.86
N SER A 208 -6.11 -23.03 17.97
CA SER A 208 -5.35 -24.29 17.99
C SER A 208 -3.88 -24.10 17.59
N VAL A 209 -3.59 -23.06 16.80
CA VAL A 209 -2.24 -22.71 16.34
C VAL A 209 -1.59 -21.67 17.25
N TYR A 210 -2.35 -20.65 17.66
CA TYR A 210 -1.81 -19.47 18.35
C TYR A 210 -2.15 -19.42 19.85
N GLY A 211 -2.85 -20.42 20.38
CA GLY A 211 -3.23 -20.49 21.79
C GLY A 211 -4.33 -19.50 22.17
N ASP A 212 -4.28 -19.02 23.41
CA ASP A 212 -5.22 -18.02 23.90
C ASP A 212 -5.10 -16.70 23.11
N GLN A 213 -6.24 -16.21 22.63
CA GLN A 213 -6.37 -15.01 21.83
C GLN A 213 -7.29 -13.96 22.49
N ASP A 214 -7.72 -14.20 23.73
CA ASP A 214 -8.57 -13.26 24.45
C ASP A 214 -7.77 -12.01 24.81
N SER A 215 -8.28 -10.84 24.39
CA SER A 215 -7.68 -9.56 24.75
C SER A 215 -7.59 -9.42 26.26
N LYS A 216 -6.40 -9.06 26.74
CA LYS A 216 -6.17 -8.75 28.16
C LYS A 216 -6.51 -7.30 28.51
N ILE A 217 -6.86 -6.48 27.52
CA ILE A 217 -7.32 -5.11 27.73
C ILE A 217 -8.75 -5.15 28.27
N THR A 218 -8.96 -4.62 29.47
CA THR A 218 -10.26 -4.53 30.15
C THR A 218 -10.86 -3.13 30.00
N ARG A 219 -12.13 -2.96 30.38
CA ARG A 219 -12.81 -1.65 30.37
C ARG A 219 -12.11 -0.67 31.31
N ASP A 220 -11.74 -1.11 32.51
CA ASP A 220 -11.03 -0.28 33.50
C ASP A 220 -9.72 0.31 32.95
N HIS A 221 -9.00 -0.42 32.09
CA HIS A 221 -7.78 0.09 31.47
C HIS A 221 -8.03 1.30 30.54
N VAL A 222 -9.18 1.34 29.88
CA VAL A 222 -9.51 2.36 28.87
C VAL A 222 -10.38 3.48 29.42
N GLU A 223 -11.43 3.17 30.19
CA GLU A 223 -12.44 4.14 30.65
C GLU A 223 -11.84 5.25 31.52
N LYS A 224 -10.76 4.95 32.26
CA LYS A 224 -10.01 5.96 33.03
C LYS A 224 -9.47 7.12 32.17
N ASN A 225 -9.27 6.89 30.87
CA ASN A 225 -8.72 7.84 29.91
C ASN A 225 -9.76 8.33 28.87
N MET A 226 -11.04 8.00 29.04
CA MET A 226 -12.11 8.34 28.08
C MET A 226 -12.88 9.62 28.43
N GLY A 227 -12.31 10.49 29.28
CA GLY A 227 -12.93 11.78 29.61
C GLY A 227 -14.28 11.65 30.32
N GLY A 228 -14.50 10.57 31.07
CA GLY A 228 -15.75 10.30 31.79
C GLY A 228 -16.80 9.52 30.99
N MET A 229 -16.51 9.13 29.74
CA MET A 229 -17.37 8.23 28.95
C MET A 229 -17.07 6.75 29.27
N THR A 230 -18.09 5.91 29.21
CA THR A 230 -17.92 4.45 29.29
C THR A 230 -17.66 3.84 27.91
N VAL A 231 -17.07 2.65 27.88
CA VAL A 231 -16.87 1.90 26.63
C VAL A 231 -18.19 1.68 25.92
N GLN A 232 -19.25 1.33 26.67
CA GLN A 232 -20.59 1.09 26.12
C GLN A 232 -21.17 2.33 25.43
N GLN A 233 -20.97 3.52 26.00
CA GLN A 233 -21.40 4.78 25.40
C GLN A 233 -20.64 5.10 24.11
N CYS A 234 -19.39 4.66 23.98
CA CYS A 234 -18.56 4.92 22.80
C CYS A 234 -18.70 3.87 21.70
N THR A 235 -18.99 2.61 22.02
CA THR A 235 -19.10 1.53 21.03
C THR A 235 -20.49 1.42 20.41
N ASN A 236 -21.52 2.04 20.99
CA ASN A 236 -22.93 1.86 20.60
C ASN A 236 -23.37 0.39 20.60
N GLU A 237 -22.80 -0.45 21.47
CA GLU A 237 -23.19 -1.87 21.59
C GLU A 237 -24.68 -1.99 21.94
N LEU A 238 -25.48 -2.50 21.00
CA LEU A 238 -26.78 -3.09 21.31
C LEU A 238 -26.54 -4.49 21.90
N PRO A 239 -27.26 -4.90 22.96
CA PRO A 239 -27.10 -6.23 23.54
C PRO A 239 -27.50 -7.30 22.51
N GLY A 240 -26.55 -8.12 22.05
CA GLY A 240 -26.85 -9.38 21.35
C GLY A 240 -26.18 -9.64 20.00
N GLU A 241 -25.42 -8.72 19.40
CA GLU A 241 -24.77 -9.00 18.11
C GLU A 241 -23.29 -9.39 18.28
N GLU A 242 -22.94 -10.63 17.91
CA GLU A 242 -21.55 -11.05 17.71
C GLU A 242 -21.11 -10.71 16.27
N GLU A 243 -20.06 -9.90 16.13
CA GLU A 243 -19.38 -9.73 14.84
C GLU A 243 -17.89 -9.58 15.11
N LYS A 244 -17.08 -10.22 14.27
CA LYS A 244 -15.65 -10.43 14.49
C LYS A 244 -14.88 -9.17 14.10
N ALA A 245 -14.45 -8.38 15.08
CA ALA A 245 -13.39 -7.40 14.86
C ALA A 245 -12.03 -8.12 14.90
N GLU A 246 -11.19 -7.94 13.88
CA GLU A 246 -9.90 -8.62 13.75
C GLU A 246 -8.75 -7.65 14.04
N ILE A 247 -7.99 -7.90 15.10
CA ILE A 247 -6.71 -7.24 15.36
C ILE A 247 -5.62 -8.32 15.36
N SER A 248 -4.83 -8.36 14.29
CA SER A 248 -3.67 -9.25 14.19
C SER A 248 -2.42 -8.53 14.69
N GLN A 249 -2.04 -8.75 15.96
CA GLN A 249 -0.69 -8.43 16.42
C GLN A 249 0.20 -9.66 16.26
N ARG A 250 1.11 -9.64 15.28
CA ARG A 250 2.13 -10.68 15.13
C ARG A 250 3.41 -10.24 15.82
N LYS A 251 3.83 -10.96 16.85
CA LYS A 251 5.21 -10.90 17.34
C LYS A 251 6.06 -11.79 16.42
N VAL A 252 6.78 -11.21 15.47
CA VAL A 252 7.79 -11.96 14.71
C VAL A 252 9.04 -12.01 15.58
N SER A 253 9.32 -13.17 16.17
CA SER A 253 10.62 -13.43 16.79
C SER A 253 11.68 -13.49 15.67
N PRO A 254 12.82 -12.80 15.81
CA PRO A 254 13.87 -12.79 14.78
C PRO A 254 14.64 -14.11 14.65
N LEU A 255 14.33 -15.13 15.45
CA LEU A 255 15.03 -16.42 15.48
C LEU A 255 14.08 -17.57 15.09
N PRO A 256 14.28 -18.22 13.93
CA PRO A 256 13.44 -19.32 13.44
C PRO A 256 13.43 -20.57 14.34
N GLU A 257 14.45 -20.73 15.19
CA GLU A 257 14.68 -21.98 15.95
C GLU A 257 13.89 -22.05 17.26
N ASN A 258 13.12 -21.01 17.60
CA ASN A 258 12.27 -20.96 18.80
C ASN A 258 10.92 -20.27 18.48
N GLU A 259 10.26 -20.68 17.39
CA GLU A 259 8.90 -20.23 17.07
C GLU A 259 7.89 -20.77 18.09
N GLN A 260 7.80 -20.09 19.24
CA GLN A 260 6.63 -20.21 20.09
C GLN A 260 5.49 -19.44 19.40
N LEU A 261 4.58 -20.17 18.75
CA LEU A 261 3.39 -19.59 18.13
C LEU A 261 2.42 -19.15 19.23
N GLY A 262 2.01 -17.88 19.20
CA GLY A 262 1.13 -17.26 20.19
C GLY A 262 1.70 -15.95 20.76
N ALA A 263 0.83 -15.10 21.28
CA ALA A 263 1.22 -13.81 21.86
C ALA A 263 1.21 -13.89 23.39
N VAL A 264 2.33 -13.51 24.03
CA VAL A 264 2.32 -13.15 25.45
C VAL A 264 1.81 -11.71 25.55
N SER A 265 0.55 -11.57 25.97
CA SER A 265 -0.13 -10.27 26.06
C SER A 265 0.09 -9.64 27.42
N THR A 266 1.00 -8.67 27.49
CA THR A 266 1.15 -7.78 28.65
C THR A 266 0.45 -6.46 28.36
N VAL A 267 -0.45 -6.02 29.24
CA VAL A 267 -1.11 -4.72 29.09
C VAL A 267 -0.23 -3.63 29.68
N HIS A 268 0.04 -2.61 28.89
CA HIS A 268 0.67 -1.36 29.32
C HIS A 268 -0.35 -0.24 29.16
N THR A 269 -0.48 0.63 30.17
CA THR A 269 -1.30 1.85 30.09
C THR A 269 -0.44 3.09 30.23
N PRO A 270 -0.84 4.24 29.65
CA PRO A 270 -0.14 5.49 29.89
C PRO A 270 -0.09 5.84 31.38
N PRO A 271 0.98 6.52 31.85
CA PRO A 271 1.03 7.06 33.20
C PRO A 271 0.04 8.24 33.34
N ASP A 272 -0.41 8.51 34.57
CA ASP A 272 -1.34 9.63 34.85
C ASP A 272 -0.73 10.99 34.47
N THR A 273 0.59 11.11 34.57
CA THR A 273 1.35 12.28 34.11
C THR A 273 2.56 11.84 33.30
N GLN A 274 2.71 12.39 32.08
CA GLN A 274 3.84 12.09 31.21
C GLN A 274 5.03 12.99 31.52
N ASP A 275 6.12 12.40 32.01
CA ASP A 275 7.41 13.09 32.19
C ASP A 275 8.21 13.07 30.88
N ILE A 276 8.26 14.22 30.20
CA ILE A 276 9.02 14.42 28.96
C ILE A 276 10.39 15.05 29.20
N THR A 277 10.89 15.06 30.44
CA THR A 277 12.22 15.58 30.78
C THR A 277 13.30 14.86 29.96
N ALA A 278 14.29 15.62 29.51
CA ALA A 278 15.41 15.08 28.73
C ALA A 278 16.15 14.00 29.51
N GLY A 279 16.47 12.88 28.85
CA GLY A 279 17.20 11.75 29.45
C GLY A 279 16.38 10.82 30.34
N ARG A 280 15.09 11.08 30.57
CA ARG A 280 14.20 10.17 31.30
C ARG A 280 13.18 9.55 30.35
N PHE A 281 13.04 8.23 30.39
CA PHE A 281 12.03 7.49 29.62
C PHE A 281 11.14 6.68 30.56
N SER A 282 9.86 6.59 30.22
CA SER A 282 8.91 5.73 30.95
C SER A 282 8.74 4.40 30.24
N ALA A 283 8.32 3.37 30.98
CA ALA A 283 8.01 2.07 30.39
C ALA A 283 6.91 2.14 29.30
N TRP A 284 6.06 3.17 29.33
CA TRP A 284 5.02 3.43 28.32
C TRP A 284 5.57 3.81 26.94
N GLU A 285 6.80 4.32 26.84
CA GLU A 285 7.38 4.67 25.55
C GLU A 285 7.81 3.45 24.74
N LEU A 286 8.09 2.31 25.40
CA LEU A 286 8.41 1.04 24.74
C LEU A 286 7.25 0.47 23.92
N PRO A 287 6.02 0.27 24.44
CA PRO A 287 4.89 -0.20 23.65
C PRO A 287 4.53 0.77 22.50
N LYS A 288 4.68 2.09 22.69
CA LYS A 288 4.53 3.05 21.59
C LYS A 288 5.58 2.83 20.48
N ALA A 289 6.84 2.60 20.85
CA ALA A 289 7.89 2.28 19.89
C ALA A 289 7.60 0.97 19.14
N HIS A 290 7.11 -0.07 19.82
CA HIS A 290 6.69 -1.31 19.18
C HIS A 290 5.51 -1.11 18.21
N ALA A 291 4.50 -0.34 18.62
CA ALA A 291 3.38 0.00 17.74
C ALA A 291 3.83 0.80 16.52
N ALA A 292 4.71 1.79 16.70
CA ALA A 292 5.30 2.57 15.60
C ALA A 292 6.15 1.72 14.65
N ALA A 293 6.90 0.74 15.17
CA ALA A 293 7.68 -0.19 14.35
C ALA A 293 6.78 -1.08 13.48
N ASN A 294 5.67 -1.59 14.04
CA ASN A 294 4.66 -2.33 13.27
C ASN A 294 4.02 -1.46 12.20
N ASP A 295 3.59 -0.25 12.55
CA ASP A 295 3.01 0.72 11.61
C ASP A 295 3.98 1.05 10.47
N THR A 296 5.27 1.24 10.79
CA THR A 296 6.30 1.51 9.78
C THR A 296 6.46 0.33 8.80
N VAL A 297 6.41 -0.90 9.30
CA VAL A 297 6.47 -2.11 8.46
C VAL A 297 5.24 -2.22 7.57
N GLU A 298 4.04 -2.02 8.12
CA GLU A 298 2.80 -2.01 7.34
C GLU A 298 2.81 -0.91 6.27
N THR A 299 3.27 0.29 6.64
CA THR A 299 3.45 1.42 5.72
C THR A 299 4.33 1.03 4.54
N ASN A 300 5.52 0.50 4.80
CA ASN A 300 6.50 0.29 3.75
C ASN A 300 6.14 -0.88 2.82
N PHE A 301 5.64 -1.99 3.37
CA PHE A 301 5.43 -3.22 2.58
C PHE A 301 3.98 -3.40 2.08
N VAL A 302 3.00 -2.78 2.74
CA VAL A 302 1.59 -2.89 2.38
C VAL A 302 1.09 -1.57 1.80
N THR A 303 0.96 -0.52 2.60
CA THR A 303 0.34 0.74 2.17
C THR A 303 1.09 1.41 1.01
N HIS A 304 2.42 1.39 1.07
CA HIS A 304 3.27 1.98 0.04
C HIS A 304 3.59 0.95 -1.05
N TRP A 305 4.36 -0.09 -0.73
CA TRP A 305 4.83 -1.01 -1.76
C TRP A 305 3.70 -1.80 -2.45
N LEU A 306 2.87 -2.52 -1.70
CA LEU A 306 1.84 -3.38 -2.31
C LEU A 306 0.72 -2.55 -2.95
N ASN A 307 0.15 -1.62 -2.19
CA ASN A 307 -1.07 -0.89 -2.56
C ASN A 307 -0.81 0.24 -3.57
N THR A 308 0.44 0.64 -3.82
CA THR A 308 0.75 1.60 -4.89
C THR A 308 1.70 1.04 -5.95
N HIS A 309 2.90 0.58 -5.59
CA HIS A 309 3.90 0.14 -6.57
C HIS A 309 3.51 -1.18 -7.25
N ALA A 310 3.49 -2.27 -6.47
CA ALA A 310 3.31 -3.62 -6.99
C ALA A 310 1.93 -3.83 -7.66
N SER A 311 0.88 -3.19 -7.13
CA SER A 311 -0.46 -3.29 -7.71
C SER A 311 -0.67 -2.43 -8.97
N MET A 312 0.10 -1.36 -9.17
CA MET A 312 -0.01 -0.53 -10.38
C MET A 312 0.79 -1.07 -11.56
N GLU A 313 1.93 -1.74 -11.32
CA GLU A 313 2.79 -2.32 -12.37
C GLU A 313 2.00 -3.17 -13.40
N PRO A 314 1.09 -4.09 -13.00
CA PRO A 314 0.25 -4.82 -13.95
C PRO A 314 -0.66 -3.94 -14.81
N ILE A 315 -1.23 -2.87 -14.25
CA ILE A 315 -2.11 -1.94 -14.96
C ILE A 315 -1.33 -1.19 -16.05
N VAL A 316 -0.09 -0.77 -15.73
CA VAL A 316 0.82 -0.11 -16.69
C VAL A 316 1.18 -1.07 -17.83
N ILE A 317 1.55 -2.31 -17.50
CA ILE A 317 1.92 -3.33 -18.50
C ILE A 317 0.73 -3.59 -19.44
N ALA A 318 -0.46 -3.85 -18.89
CA ALA A 318 -1.65 -4.12 -19.67
C ALA A 318 -2.01 -2.95 -20.59
N ALA A 319 -1.96 -1.71 -20.07
CA ALA A 319 -2.33 -0.53 -20.84
C ALA A 319 -1.43 -0.35 -22.08
N ASN A 320 -0.12 -0.54 -21.95
CA ASN A 320 0.84 -0.43 -23.07
C ASN A 320 0.80 -1.65 -24.02
N ARG A 321 0.12 -2.74 -23.64
CA ARG A 321 -0.07 -3.95 -24.47
C ARG A 321 -1.40 -3.96 -25.22
N ARG A 322 -2.46 -3.44 -24.60
CA ARG A 322 -3.85 -3.61 -25.06
C ARG A 322 -4.49 -2.34 -25.57
N LEU A 323 -4.09 -1.17 -25.08
CA LEU A 323 -4.62 0.11 -25.52
C LEU A 323 -3.65 0.76 -26.51
N SER A 324 -4.13 1.13 -27.68
CA SER A 324 -3.38 1.93 -28.63
C SER A 324 -2.95 3.26 -28.00
N VAL A 325 -1.82 3.83 -28.43
CA VAL A 325 -1.40 5.18 -28.00
C VAL A 325 -2.42 6.27 -28.36
N LEU A 326 -3.29 6.00 -29.33
CA LEU A 326 -4.40 6.87 -29.74
C LEU A 326 -5.68 6.65 -28.92
N HIS A 327 -5.77 5.55 -28.16
CA HIS A 327 -6.95 5.22 -27.38
C HIS A 327 -7.19 6.28 -26.30
N PRO A 328 -8.43 6.80 -26.13
CA PRO A 328 -8.70 7.86 -25.16
C PRO A 328 -8.28 7.47 -23.75
N ILE A 329 -8.55 6.21 -23.35
CA ILE A 329 -8.15 5.71 -22.03
C ILE A 329 -6.63 5.58 -21.87
N HIS A 330 -5.89 5.21 -22.91
CA HIS A 330 -4.43 5.24 -22.84
C HIS A 330 -3.92 6.67 -22.63
N ARG A 331 -4.47 7.65 -23.34
CA ARG A 331 -4.08 9.06 -23.22
C ARG A 331 -4.40 9.64 -21.83
N LEU A 332 -5.55 9.27 -21.28
CA LEU A 332 -5.95 9.64 -19.93
C LEU A 332 -4.99 9.06 -18.87
N LEU A 333 -4.62 7.78 -19.00
CA LEU A 333 -3.87 7.08 -17.94
C LEU A 333 -2.35 7.25 -18.04
N LYS A 334 -1.79 7.39 -19.25
CA LYS A 334 -0.33 7.41 -19.47
C LYS A 334 0.41 8.44 -18.61
N PRO A 335 -0.09 9.67 -18.37
CA PRO A 335 0.57 10.61 -17.48
C PRO A 335 0.75 10.08 -16.04
N HIS A 336 -0.20 9.27 -15.56
CA HIS A 336 -0.18 8.68 -14.21
C HIS A 336 0.73 7.45 -14.11
N PHE A 337 1.14 6.85 -15.23
CA PHE A 337 2.10 5.75 -15.28
C PHE A 337 3.55 6.21 -15.31
N ARG A 338 3.75 7.52 -15.53
CA ARG A 338 5.09 8.10 -15.63
C ARG A 338 5.86 7.65 -14.39
N LYS A 339 7.02 7.05 -14.65
CA LYS A 339 7.98 6.60 -13.65
C LYS A 339 7.62 5.33 -12.87
N THR A 340 6.43 4.73 -12.97
CA THR A 340 6.11 3.50 -12.21
C THR A 340 7.11 2.35 -12.46
N LEU A 341 7.35 2.00 -13.73
CA LEU A 341 8.22 0.86 -14.09
C LEU A 341 9.72 1.18 -14.12
N HIS A 342 10.11 2.43 -13.94
CA HIS A 342 11.39 2.96 -14.42
C HIS A 342 12.65 2.27 -13.84
N VAL A 343 13.76 2.36 -14.59
CA VAL A 343 15.12 2.05 -14.11
C VAL A 343 16.04 3.22 -14.36
N LYS A 344 16.73 3.67 -13.30
CA LYS A 344 17.81 4.65 -13.41
C LYS A 344 18.86 4.12 -14.38
N SER A 345 19.06 4.80 -15.49
CA SER A 345 20.17 4.49 -16.39
C SER A 345 21.47 5.11 -15.86
N GLY A 346 22.53 4.32 -15.75
CA GLY A 346 23.90 4.83 -15.60
C GLY A 346 24.32 5.34 -14.22
N CYS A 347 23.71 4.90 -13.11
CA CYS A 347 24.21 5.31 -11.79
C CYS A 347 24.85 4.18 -11.00
N ALA A 348 26.03 4.51 -10.48
CA ALA A 348 26.80 3.63 -9.64
C ALA A 348 25.94 3.23 -8.41
N PRO A 349 25.81 1.93 -8.15
CA PRO A 349 25.18 1.33 -6.97
C PRO A 349 25.62 1.93 -5.63
N GLU A 350 26.82 2.50 -5.61
CA GLU A 350 27.43 3.20 -4.47
C GLU A 350 26.71 4.51 -4.08
N GLU A 351 25.90 5.08 -4.97
CA GLU A 351 25.16 6.33 -4.73
C GLU A 351 23.81 6.11 -4.04
N PHE A 352 23.18 4.95 -4.23
CA PHE A 352 21.86 4.65 -3.64
C PHE A 352 21.94 4.31 -2.17
N LEU A 353 23.10 3.81 -1.73
CA LEU A 353 23.30 3.29 -0.38
C LEU A 353 23.48 4.36 0.69
N LYS A 354 23.42 5.63 0.31
CA LYS A 354 23.63 6.78 1.20
C LYS A 354 22.31 7.52 1.50
N VAL A 355 21.16 7.03 1.05
CA VAL A 355 19.84 7.65 1.31
C VAL A 355 19.19 6.98 2.54
N PRO A 356 18.49 7.72 3.43
CA PRO A 356 17.69 7.11 4.50
C PRO A 356 16.71 6.07 3.97
N SER A 357 16.60 4.91 4.63
CA SER A 357 15.80 3.76 4.21
C SER A 357 14.33 4.09 3.90
N THR A 358 13.72 4.98 4.67
CA THR A 358 12.32 5.41 4.53
C THR A 358 12.03 6.25 3.29
N SER A 359 13.07 6.83 2.67
CA SER A 359 12.95 7.67 1.46
C SER A 359 13.41 6.94 0.19
N LEU A 360 13.92 5.71 0.30
CA LEU A 360 14.46 5.00 -0.86
C LEU A 360 13.37 4.51 -1.81
N VAL A 361 12.23 4.02 -1.31
CA VAL A 361 11.13 3.57 -2.21
C VAL A 361 10.48 4.75 -2.94
N SER A 362 10.33 5.92 -2.29
CA SER A 362 9.72 7.09 -2.94
C SER A 362 10.60 7.73 -4.02
N VAL A 363 11.91 7.42 -4.01
CA VAL A 363 12.89 7.89 -5.00
C VAL A 363 13.22 6.79 -6.03
N LEU A 364 12.96 5.51 -5.71
CA LEU A 364 13.30 4.36 -6.53
C LEU A 364 12.07 3.68 -7.12
N HIS A 365 12.10 3.54 -8.43
CA HIS A 365 11.02 2.95 -9.22
C HIS A 365 11.11 1.41 -9.24
N ASP A 366 10.00 0.73 -9.57
CA ASP A 366 9.73 -0.66 -9.18
C ASP A 366 10.85 -1.64 -9.54
N ALA A 367 11.37 -1.55 -10.76
CA ALA A 367 12.41 -2.45 -11.23
C ALA A 367 13.74 -2.28 -10.47
N VAL A 368 14.14 -1.04 -10.14
CA VAL A 368 15.34 -0.77 -9.32
C VAL A 368 15.09 -1.13 -7.87
N ALA A 369 13.91 -0.81 -7.35
CA ALA A 369 13.51 -1.13 -5.99
C ALA A 369 13.58 -2.64 -5.73
N ARG A 370 13.15 -3.49 -6.67
CA ARG A 370 13.29 -4.96 -6.57
C ARG A 370 14.73 -5.43 -6.34
N GLN A 371 15.71 -4.71 -6.88
CA GLN A 371 17.11 -5.10 -6.77
C GLN A 371 17.83 -4.44 -5.60
N ILE A 372 17.56 -3.19 -5.29
CA ILE A 372 18.34 -2.41 -4.30
C ILE A 372 17.59 -2.27 -2.97
N VAL A 373 16.27 -2.42 -2.97
CA VAL A 373 15.45 -2.12 -1.79
C VAL A 373 14.86 -3.39 -1.20
N VAL A 374 14.09 -4.17 -1.99
CA VAL A 374 13.24 -5.26 -1.46
C VAL A 374 13.71 -6.69 -1.79
N GLY A 375 14.87 -6.86 -2.40
CA GLY A 375 15.45 -8.19 -2.68
C GLY A 375 16.11 -8.82 -1.44
N SER A 376 16.83 -9.93 -1.63
CA SER A 376 17.60 -10.59 -0.57
C SER A 376 18.87 -9.82 -0.19
N ASP A 377 19.23 -9.75 1.10
CA ASP A 377 20.45 -9.09 1.59
C ASP A 377 21.72 -9.56 0.85
N ASP A 378 22.53 -8.61 0.39
CA ASP A 378 23.85 -8.88 -0.20
C ASP A 378 24.84 -7.89 0.42
N ARG A 379 25.86 -8.40 1.11
CA ARG A 379 26.84 -7.58 1.85
C ARG A 379 28.19 -7.66 1.17
N ARG A 380 28.90 -6.52 1.14
CA ARG A 380 30.31 -6.45 0.71
C ARG A 380 31.18 -7.31 1.64
N LYS A 381 32.35 -7.73 1.15
CA LYS A 381 33.34 -8.48 1.95
C LYS A 381 33.77 -7.77 3.25
N ASN A 382 33.65 -6.44 3.29
CA ASN A 382 33.94 -5.62 4.47
C ASN A 382 32.73 -5.42 5.41
N GLY A 383 31.63 -6.14 5.19
CA GLY A 383 30.43 -6.13 6.04
C GLY A 383 29.41 -5.03 5.74
N SER A 384 29.74 -4.04 4.90
CA SER A 384 28.78 -3.00 4.50
C SER A 384 27.71 -3.56 3.55
N ILE A 385 26.47 -3.09 3.69
CA ILE A 385 25.34 -3.50 2.83
C ILE A 385 25.65 -3.10 1.38
N PHE A 386 25.30 -3.94 0.41
CA PHE A 386 25.50 -3.67 -1.02
C PHE A 386 24.18 -3.41 -1.75
N ARG A 387 23.11 -4.07 -1.30
CA ARG A 387 21.71 -3.94 -1.76
C ARG A 387 20.77 -4.40 -0.65
N CYS A 388 19.49 -4.17 -0.85
CA CYS A 388 18.37 -4.72 -0.07
C CYS A 388 18.23 -4.15 1.33
N VAL A 389 18.23 -2.82 1.36
CA VAL A 389 18.10 -2.02 2.58
C VAL A 389 16.95 -2.49 3.45
N HIS A 390 15.84 -2.97 2.88
CA HIS A 390 14.67 -3.34 3.66
C HIS A 390 14.86 -4.60 4.53
N GLU A 391 15.57 -5.63 4.07
CA GLU A 391 15.78 -6.85 4.87
C GLU A 391 16.72 -6.62 6.07
N ASP A 392 17.56 -5.59 5.99
CA ASP A 392 18.51 -5.23 7.05
C ASP A 392 17.95 -4.17 8.02
N THR A 393 17.03 -3.32 7.56
CA THR A 393 16.52 -2.18 8.35
C THR A 393 15.19 -2.42 9.04
N TYR A 394 14.40 -3.40 8.60
CA TYR A 394 13.09 -3.70 9.19
C TYR A 394 13.08 -5.06 9.88
N PHE A 395 12.39 -5.15 11.03
CA PHE A 395 12.40 -6.32 11.90
C PHE A 395 11.91 -7.64 11.26
N PRO A 396 10.98 -7.69 10.26
CA PRO A 396 10.63 -8.96 9.64
C PRO A 396 11.74 -9.50 8.71
N SER A 397 12.75 -8.69 8.40
CA SER A 397 13.95 -9.09 7.65
C SER A 397 13.60 -9.86 6.36
N LYS A 398 14.14 -11.07 6.17
CA LYS A 398 13.88 -11.91 4.99
C LYS A 398 12.40 -12.23 4.72
N TYR A 399 11.51 -12.05 5.71
CA TYR A 399 10.07 -12.31 5.58
C TYR A 399 9.25 -11.09 5.14
N ASN A 400 9.87 -9.93 4.97
CA ASN A 400 9.20 -8.66 4.61
C ASN A 400 8.27 -8.79 3.39
N MET A 401 8.79 -9.33 2.28
CA MET A 401 8.04 -9.44 1.03
C MET A 401 7.00 -10.57 1.07
N GLU A 402 7.29 -11.65 1.77
CA GLU A 402 6.35 -12.76 2.01
C GLU A 402 5.13 -12.27 2.79
N MET A 403 5.33 -11.44 3.81
CA MET A 403 4.26 -10.81 4.58
C MET A 403 3.34 -10.00 3.66
N SER A 404 3.89 -9.18 2.75
CA SER A 404 3.07 -8.43 1.78
C SER A 404 2.24 -9.36 0.89
N SER A 405 2.76 -10.54 0.52
CA SER A 405 2.01 -11.54 -0.24
C SER A 405 0.88 -12.18 0.57
N LYS A 406 1.06 -12.41 1.87
CA LYS A 406 -0.03 -12.88 2.73
C LYS A 406 -1.13 -11.83 2.87
N VAL A 407 -0.79 -10.54 2.97
CA VAL A 407 -1.77 -9.44 2.98
C VAL A 407 -2.49 -9.34 1.63
N TYR A 408 -1.79 -9.55 0.53
CA TYR A 408 -2.39 -9.53 -0.81
C TYR A 408 -3.54 -10.54 -0.99
N LYS A 409 -3.59 -11.63 -0.22
CA LYS A 409 -4.72 -12.59 -0.26
C LYS A 409 -6.08 -11.93 0.00
N ALA A 410 -6.12 -10.93 0.87
CA ALA A 410 -7.33 -10.19 1.23
C ALA A 410 -7.43 -8.84 0.48
N TRP A 411 -6.51 -8.58 -0.46
CA TRP A 411 -6.50 -7.32 -1.20
C TRP A 411 -7.71 -7.25 -2.14
N ASN A 412 -8.37 -6.11 -2.12
CA ASN A 412 -9.51 -5.83 -2.98
C ASN A 412 -9.29 -4.50 -3.67
N PHE A 413 -9.24 -4.54 -5.01
CA PHE A 413 -9.02 -3.35 -5.83
C PHE A 413 -10.05 -2.24 -5.57
N THR A 414 -11.31 -2.60 -5.31
CA THR A 414 -12.40 -1.62 -5.10
C THR A 414 -12.32 -0.93 -3.75
N GLU A 415 -11.69 -1.56 -2.76
CA GLU A 415 -11.51 -0.99 -1.42
C GLU A 415 -10.39 0.04 -1.37
N LEU A 416 -9.52 0.11 -2.39
CA LEU A 416 -8.54 1.19 -2.52
C LEU A 416 -9.17 2.54 -2.84
N ALA A 417 -10.44 2.58 -3.23
CA ALA A 417 -11.17 3.84 -3.39
C ALA A 417 -11.35 4.49 -2.03
N LEU A 418 -10.87 5.73 -1.87
CA LEU A 418 -10.88 6.44 -0.58
C LEU A 418 -12.26 6.43 0.13
N PRO A 419 -13.39 6.68 -0.56
CA PRO A 419 -14.72 6.56 0.05
C PRO A 419 -15.00 5.16 0.64
N ASN A 420 -14.67 4.11 -0.11
CA ASN A 420 -14.88 2.72 0.30
C ASN A 420 -13.98 2.36 1.48
N ASP A 421 -12.71 2.76 1.44
CA ASP A 421 -11.75 2.54 2.52
C ASP A 421 -12.22 3.20 3.83
N LEU A 422 -12.61 4.47 3.79
CA LEU A 422 -13.08 5.20 4.97
C LEU A 422 -14.33 4.54 5.60
N ILE A 423 -15.28 4.10 4.76
CA ILE A 423 -16.47 3.39 5.23
C ILE A 423 -16.09 2.02 5.81
N LYS A 424 -15.24 1.25 5.11
CA LYS A 424 -14.78 -0.08 5.56
C LYS A 424 -14.07 0.00 6.91
N ARG A 425 -13.32 1.06 7.17
CA ARG A 425 -12.64 1.29 8.44
C ARG A 425 -13.56 1.87 9.53
N GLY A 426 -14.84 2.12 9.20
CA GLY A 426 -15.85 2.68 10.11
C GLY A 426 -15.63 4.15 10.44
N LEU A 427 -14.89 4.89 9.59
CA LEU A 427 -14.52 6.29 9.80
C LEU A 427 -15.38 7.26 8.99
N ALA A 428 -16.22 6.75 8.09
CA ALA A 428 -17.23 7.50 7.37
C ALA A 428 -18.52 6.69 7.27
N THR A 429 -19.64 7.40 7.13
CA THR A 429 -20.96 6.81 6.82
C THR A 429 -21.57 7.52 5.61
N GLY A 430 -22.51 6.85 4.93
CA GLY A 430 -23.13 7.34 3.70
C GLY A 430 -22.85 6.45 2.50
N ASP A 431 -23.23 6.91 1.31
CA ASP A 431 -23.04 6.18 0.06
C ASP A 431 -21.70 6.56 -0.60
N PRO A 432 -20.77 5.61 -0.83
CA PRO A 432 -19.49 5.89 -1.48
C PRO A 432 -19.61 6.41 -2.93
N LYS A 433 -20.77 6.24 -3.59
CA LYS A 433 -21.06 6.85 -4.90
C LYS A 433 -21.12 8.38 -4.81
N TYR A 434 -21.42 8.94 -3.64
CA TYR A 434 -21.53 10.38 -3.40
C TYR A 434 -20.49 10.80 -2.35
N PRO A 435 -19.18 10.77 -2.68
CA PRO A 435 -18.10 11.06 -1.74
C PRO A 435 -18.25 12.42 -1.04
N GLU A 436 -18.84 13.40 -1.71
CA GLU A 436 -19.13 14.74 -1.19
C GLU A 436 -20.22 14.77 -0.12
N LYS A 437 -20.99 13.68 0.03
CA LYS A 437 -22.05 13.53 1.03
C LYS A 437 -21.65 12.59 2.17
N LEU A 438 -20.43 12.05 2.15
CA LEU A 438 -19.97 11.19 3.23
C LEU A 438 -19.82 11.98 4.52
N GLU A 439 -20.27 11.37 5.60
CA GLU A 439 -20.14 11.95 6.92
C GLU A 439 -18.98 11.28 7.67
N LEU A 440 -17.89 12.04 7.85
CA LEU A 440 -16.73 11.58 8.63
C LEU A 440 -17.08 11.49 10.12
N LEU A 441 -16.61 10.41 10.76
CA LEU A 441 -16.69 10.21 12.21
C LEU A 441 -15.72 11.15 12.95
N ILE A 442 -14.49 11.24 12.46
CA ILE A 442 -13.48 12.20 12.92
C ILE A 442 -13.56 13.39 11.96
N LYS A 443 -14.20 14.48 12.40
CA LYS A 443 -14.46 15.65 11.54
C LYS A 443 -13.16 16.30 11.03
N ASP A 444 -12.16 16.42 11.91
CA ASP A 444 -10.83 16.93 11.58
C ASP A 444 -9.85 15.77 11.38
N TYR A 445 -10.06 15.00 10.31
CA TYR A 445 -9.16 13.94 9.86
C TYR A 445 -8.47 14.42 8.57
N PRO A 446 -7.28 15.04 8.66
CA PRO A 446 -6.70 15.78 7.53
C PRO A 446 -6.53 14.97 6.24
N TYR A 447 -6.06 13.73 6.34
CA TYR A 447 -5.93 12.84 5.18
C TYR A 447 -7.29 12.58 4.50
N ALA A 448 -8.34 12.33 5.28
CA ALA A 448 -9.66 12.03 4.74
C ALA A 448 -10.32 13.28 4.14
N VAL A 449 -10.22 14.42 4.82
CA VAL A 449 -10.76 15.71 4.36
C VAL A 449 -10.12 16.11 3.03
N ASP A 450 -8.79 16.27 3.00
CA ASP A 450 -8.06 16.68 1.80
C ASP A 450 -8.18 15.62 0.68
N GLY A 451 -8.15 14.34 1.07
CA GLY A 451 -8.25 13.22 0.15
C GLY A 451 -9.60 13.16 -0.55
N LEU A 452 -10.71 13.43 0.15
CA LEU A 452 -12.05 13.41 -0.44
C LEU A 452 -12.25 14.56 -1.43
N GLU A 453 -11.67 15.74 -1.17
CA GLU A 453 -11.68 16.84 -2.12
C GLU A 453 -10.92 16.50 -3.41
N LEU A 454 -9.70 15.95 -3.28
CA LEU A 454 -8.92 15.49 -4.43
C LEU A 454 -9.63 14.37 -5.19
N TRP A 455 -10.22 13.42 -4.46
CA TRP A 455 -11.00 12.34 -5.05
C TRP A 455 -12.18 12.87 -5.87
N ALA A 456 -12.95 13.82 -5.32
CA ALA A 456 -14.08 14.44 -6.01
C ALA A 456 -13.63 15.19 -7.28
N ALA A 457 -12.52 15.92 -7.21
CA ALA A 457 -11.96 16.64 -8.37
C ALA A 457 -11.51 15.66 -9.47
N ILE A 458 -10.79 14.58 -9.11
CA ILE A 458 -10.37 13.54 -10.06
C ILE A 458 -11.58 12.83 -10.63
N LYS A 459 -12.56 12.45 -9.79
CA LYS A 459 -13.81 11.80 -10.21
C LYS A 459 -14.50 12.65 -11.27
N LYS A 460 -14.71 13.95 -11.00
CA LYS A 460 -15.32 14.89 -11.94
C LYS A 460 -14.53 14.99 -13.26
N TRP A 461 -13.22 15.20 -13.19
CA TRP A 461 -12.39 15.29 -14.39
C TRP A 461 -12.52 14.06 -15.28
N VAL A 462 -12.42 12.86 -14.69
CA VAL A 462 -12.52 11.63 -15.45
C VAL A 462 -13.97 11.44 -15.96
N THR A 463 -14.99 11.91 -15.23
CA THR A 463 -16.41 11.94 -15.67
C THR A 463 -16.55 12.66 -16.98
N ASP A 464 -16.12 13.91 -16.98
CA ASP A 464 -16.27 14.80 -18.12
C ASP A 464 -15.43 14.29 -19.29
N TYR A 465 -14.22 13.74 -19.03
CA TYR A 465 -13.39 13.13 -20.07
C TYR A 465 -14.04 11.91 -20.73
N CYS A 466 -14.62 10.99 -19.94
CA CYS A 466 -15.21 9.77 -20.47
C CYS A 466 -16.47 10.04 -21.29
N ALA A 467 -17.31 10.99 -20.86
CA ALA A 467 -18.50 11.42 -21.59
C ALA A 467 -18.21 11.88 -23.03
N ILE A 468 -17.01 12.40 -23.31
CA ILE A 468 -16.62 12.83 -24.66
C ILE A 468 -16.51 11.63 -25.63
N TYR A 469 -16.09 10.46 -25.14
CA TYR A 469 -15.76 9.30 -25.98
C TYR A 469 -16.76 8.15 -25.84
N TYR A 470 -17.46 8.05 -24.71
CA TYR A 470 -18.37 6.96 -24.38
C TYR A 470 -19.75 7.54 -24.05
N ALA A 471 -20.63 7.54 -25.06
CA ALA A 471 -21.98 8.08 -24.93
C ALA A 471 -22.90 7.24 -24.03
N ASP A 472 -22.68 5.93 -24.02
CA ASP A 472 -23.45 4.95 -23.26
C ASP A 472 -22.61 3.69 -22.96
N ASP A 473 -23.13 2.86 -22.06
CA ASP A 473 -22.50 1.62 -21.59
C ASP A 473 -22.31 0.61 -22.73
N GLY A 474 -23.17 0.65 -23.75
CA GLY A 474 -23.04 -0.18 -24.94
C GLY A 474 -21.78 0.16 -25.73
N VAL A 475 -21.40 1.44 -25.81
CA VAL A 475 -20.12 1.85 -26.44
C VAL A 475 -18.94 1.30 -25.64
N VAL A 476 -18.99 1.37 -24.30
CA VAL A 476 -17.97 0.80 -23.41
C VAL A 476 -17.85 -0.71 -23.59
N ALA A 477 -18.98 -1.42 -23.62
CA ALA A 477 -19.03 -2.87 -23.76
C ALA A 477 -18.49 -3.36 -25.13
N ARG A 478 -18.67 -2.57 -26.19
CA ARG A 478 -18.19 -2.89 -27.54
C ARG A 478 -16.73 -2.51 -27.79
N ASP A 479 -16.09 -1.76 -26.89
CA ASP A 479 -14.69 -1.36 -27.02
C ASP A 479 -13.74 -2.55 -26.74
N SER A 480 -13.35 -3.26 -27.81
CA SER A 480 -12.51 -4.45 -27.69
C SER A 480 -11.12 -4.21 -27.09
N GLU A 481 -10.55 -3.01 -27.25
CA GLU A 481 -9.25 -2.68 -26.66
C GLU A 481 -9.41 -2.49 -25.15
N LEU A 482 -10.45 -1.77 -24.72
CA LEU A 482 -10.78 -1.57 -23.32
C LEU A 482 -11.14 -2.90 -22.60
N GLN A 483 -11.99 -3.72 -23.21
CA GLN A 483 -12.35 -5.03 -22.66
C GLN A 483 -11.13 -5.97 -22.58
N GLY A 484 -10.30 -5.98 -23.63
CA GLY A 484 -9.06 -6.76 -23.66
C GLY A 484 -8.04 -6.30 -22.62
N TRP A 485 -7.94 -4.99 -22.39
CA TRP A 485 -7.11 -4.41 -21.35
C TRP A 485 -7.55 -4.82 -19.96
N TRP A 486 -8.82 -4.61 -19.62
CA TRP A 486 -9.33 -4.93 -18.29
C TRP A 486 -9.28 -6.43 -17.98
N SER A 487 -9.64 -7.26 -18.97
CA SER A 487 -9.50 -8.71 -18.86
C SER A 487 -8.06 -9.14 -18.59
N GLU A 488 -7.07 -8.53 -19.24
CA GLU A 488 -5.65 -8.86 -19.01
C GLU A 488 -5.19 -8.40 -17.61
N VAL A 489 -5.62 -7.22 -17.15
CA VAL A 489 -5.34 -6.74 -15.77
C VAL A 489 -5.84 -7.75 -14.75
N ARG A 490 -7.11 -8.18 -14.85
CA ARG A 490 -7.73 -9.11 -13.89
C ARG A 490 -7.15 -10.51 -13.97
N ASN A 491 -7.07 -11.07 -15.17
CA ASN A 491 -6.80 -12.51 -15.37
C ASN A 491 -5.32 -12.85 -15.47
N VAL A 492 -4.46 -11.88 -15.80
CA VAL A 492 -3.01 -12.10 -15.91
C VAL A 492 -2.27 -11.25 -14.89
N GLY A 493 -2.49 -9.93 -14.92
CA GLY A 493 -1.78 -8.97 -14.08
C GLY A 493 -1.98 -9.19 -12.58
N HIS A 494 -3.23 -9.37 -12.17
CA HIS A 494 -3.66 -9.77 -10.83
C HIS A 494 -4.21 -11.20 -10.84
N GLY A 495 -3.72 -12.06 -11.73
CA GLY A 495 -4.35 -13.36 -12.06
C GLY A 495 -4.48 -14.36 -10.90
N ASP A 496 -3.76 -14.17 -9.80
CA ASP A 496 -3.90 -14.98 -8.58
C ASP A 496 -5.15 -14.63 -7.76
N LEU A 497 -5.73 -13.45 -8.00
CA LEU A 497 -6.98 -12.98 -7.41
C LEU A 497 -8.07 -12.80 -8.48
N ARG A 498 -7.94 -13.40 -9.67
CA ARG A 498 -8.92 -13.20 -10.76
C ARG A 498 -10.38 -13.49 -10.35
N ASP A 499 -10.56 -14.39 -9.40
CA ASP A 499 -11.86 -14.83 -8.86
C ASP A 499 -12.32 -13.99 -7.65
N ALA A 500 -11.46 -13.13 -7.12
CA ALA A 500 -11.82 -12.19 -6.07
C ALA A 500 -12.78 -11.10 -6.60
N PRO A 501 -13.53 -10.42 -5.73
CA PRO A 501 -14.45 -9.35 -6.15
C PRO A 501 -13.65 -8.12 -6.63
N PHE A 502 -13.45 -8.00 -7.94
CA PHE A 502 -12.84 -6.82 -8.58
C PHE A 502 -13.86 -5.76 -8.99
N GLY A 503 -15.16 -6.04 -8.88
CA GLY A 503 -16.25 -5.12 -9.19
C GLY A 503 -17.44 -5.29 -8.25
N GLN A 504 -18.04 -4.18 -7.84
CA GLN A 504 -19.35 -4.18 -7.17
C GLN A 504 -20.44 -4.74 -8.08
N TYR A 505 -20.39 -4.47 -9.39
CA TYR A 505 -21.45 -4.85 -10.35
C TYR A 505 -21.61 -6.36 -10.57
N ASP A 506 -20.53 -7.15 -10.52
CA ASP A 506 -20.58 -8.60 -10.74
C ASP A 506 -21.46 -9.31 -9.67
N TYR A 507 -21.66 -8.69 -8.50
CA TYR A 507 -22.51 -9.19 -7.41
C TYR A 507 -23.72 -8.28 -7.12
N GLN A 508 -23.58 -6.95 -7.16
CA GLN A 508 -24.64 -5.98 -6.86
C GLN A 508 -25.46 -5.57 -8.09
N GLY A 509 -25.03 -5.94 -9.31
CA GLY A 509 -25.77 -5.68 -10.54
C GLY A 509 -27.06 -6.51 -10.66
N PHE A 510 -27.17 -7.61 -9.89
CA PHE A 510 -28.42 -8.31 -9.66
C PHE A 510 -29.02 -7.83 -8.34
N VAL A 511 -30.01 -6.94 -8.42
CA VAL A 511 -30.61 -6.23 -7.26
C VAL A 511 -30.98 -7.16 -6.11
N PRO A 512 -31.59 -8.36 -6.33
CA PRO A 512 -31.87 -9.30 -5.24
C PRO A 512 -30.66 -9.79 -4.46
N ASN A 513 -29.47 -9.82 -5.08
CA ASN A 513 -28.23 -10.29 -4.45
C ASN A 513 -27.46 -9.19 -3.71
N GLY A 514 -27.80 -7.91 -3.93
CA GLY A 514 -27.13 -6.79 -3.27
C GLY A 514 -27.98 -5.52 -3.27
N PRO A 515 -29.15 -5.52 -2.60
CA PRO A 515 -30.05 -4.38 -2.62
C PRO A 515 -29.43 -3.18 -1.91
N SER A 516 -29.59 -1.97 -2.48
CA SER A 516 -29.07 -0.72 -1.90
C SER A 516 -29.86 -0.27 -0.68
N LEU A 517 -31.11 -0.71 -0.57
CA LEU A 517 -32.03 -0.41 0.51
C LEU A 517 -33.02 -1.56 0.68
N ALA A 518 -33.32 -1.92 1.93
CA ALA A 518 -34.46 -2.75 2.31
C ALA A 518 -35.47 -1.88 3.07
N THR A 519 -36.74 -1.93 2.67
CA THR A 519 -37.81 -1.04 3.17
C THR A 519 -38.78 -1.73 4.12
N SER A 520 -38.68 -3.05 4.27
CA SER A 520 -39.52 -3.85 5.16
C SER A 520 -38.79 -4.19 6.47
N PRO A 521 -39.52 -4.27 7.61
CA PRO A 521 -38.97 -4.75 8.87
C PRO A 521 -38.61 -6.25 8.81
N VAL A 522 -37.69 -6.68 9.68
CA VAL A 522 -37.32 -8.10 9.82
C VAL A 522 -38.52 -8.87 10.39
N LEU A 523 -38.95 -9.92 9.68
CA LEU A 523 -40.07 -10.78 10.09
C LEU A 523 -39.61 -11.85 11.09
N ASP A 524 -40.57 -12.42 11.83
CA ASP A 524 -40.31 -13.51 12.76
C ASP A 524 -39.74 -14.75 12.06
N ALA A 525 -38.89 -15.49 12.77
CA ALA A 525 -38.25 -16.70 12.25
C ALA A 525 -39.30 -17.74 11.82
N GLY A 526 -39.27 -18.14 10.55
CA GLY A 526 -40.20 -19.12 9.96
C GLY A 526 -41.39 -18.51 9.20
N ALA A 527 -41.51 -17.17 9.11
CA ALA A 527 -42.48 -16.53 8.25
C ALA A 527 -42.14 -16.74 6.76
N GLU A 528 -43.15 -17.12 5.95
CA GLU A 528 -43.02 -17.18 4.49
C GLU A 528 -43.38 -15.83 3.86
N VAL A 529 -42.62 -15.43 2.84
CA VAL A 529 -42.86 -14.23 2.03
C VAL A 529 -42.96 -14.60 0.57
N THR A 530 -43.88 -13.94 -0.14
CA THR A 530 -44.03 -14.11 -1.59
C THR A 530 -42.91 -13.40 -2.35
N GLU A 531 -42.64 -13.83 -3.59
CA GLU A 531 -41.64 -13.18 -4.47
C GLU A 531 -41.94 -11.69 -4.67
N SER A 532 -43.22 -11.32 -4.81
CA SER A 532 -43.63 -9.91 -4.98
C SER A 532 -43.37 -9.07 -3.73
N GLU A 533 -43.55 -9.63 -2.53
CA GLU A 533 -43.26 -8.93 -1.27
C GLU A 533 -41.75 -8.78 -1.07
N PHE A 534 -40.97 -9.81 -1.38
CA PHE A 534 -39.52 -9.76 -1.33
C PHE A 534 -38.96 -8.73 -2.32
N LEU A 535 -39.35 -8.80 -3.60
CA LEU A 535 -38.89 -7.86 -4.63
C LEU A 535 -39.39 -6.42 -4.38
N GLY A 536 -40.61 -6.26 -3.84
CA GLY A 536 -41.14 -4.94 -3.46
C GLY A 536 -40.47 -4.33 -2.23
N SER A 537 -39.82 -5.14 -1.39
CA SER A 537 -39.11 -4.67 -0.20
C SER A 537 -37.69 -4.15 -0.49
N ILE A 538 -37.14 -4.46 -1.66
CA ILE A 538 -35.76 -4.12 -2.04
C ILE A 538 -35.74 -3.11 -3.19
N THR A 539 -34.76 -2.19 -3.18
CA THR A 539 -34.63 -1.19 -4.26
C THR A 539 -33.16 -1.00 -4.70
N PHE A 540 -33.01 -0.46 -5.91
CA PHE A 540 -31.75 -0.01 -6.49
C PHE A 540 -31.83 1.51 -6.70
N GLN A 541 -30.86 2.27 -6.17
CA GLN A 541 -30.64 3.69 -6.51
C GLN A 541 -29.38 3.87 -7.37
#